data_AF-A0A835Q917-F1
#
_entry.id   AF-A0A835Q917-F1
#
_cell.length_a   1.000
_cell.length_b   1.000
_cell.length_c   1.000
_cell.angle_alpha   90.00
_cell.angle_beta   90.00
_cell.angle_gamma   90.00
#
_symmetry.space_group_name_H-M   'P 1'
#
loop_
_entity.id
_entity.type
_entity.pdbx_description
1 polymer ?
#
loop_
_entity_poly.entity_id
_entity_poly.type
_entity_poly.pdbx_seq_one_letter_code
_entity_poly.pdbx_strand_id
1 'polypeptide(L)'
;MASAFLLHLLLIFYLISACMAEIKDLKITTDSRPVILFEKFGFTPRGFVDIAVSDVYFSSSVPLPDPSLLGFFLLSDENLIQAIYQSQQEVPNPNPNPKSNPNIDPSCVLSSSYVRPLFTFRDLSQPPPNSYNHSFRITQPDEYSLYFANCAIESKVTMSVHTEMYNARPDGSRDYLSVGWILVPSIYFLFAIVYAVFLGVWIYFSLWKNHLSAHRIHQIMAGLLFAKVLNLICAAEDQHYIRVTGTPHGWDVLFYLFQFLKGVLLFTVIVLIGTGWSFLKPFLQEREKKSL
;
A
#
# COMPACT_ATOMS: atom_id res chain seq x y z
N MET A 1 -7.18 -24.91 25.59
CA MET A 1 -7.96 -24.03 24.69
C MET A 1 -7.36 -22.62 24.56
N ALA A 2 -7.04 -21.91 25.65
CA ALA A 2 -6.45 -20.55 25.59
C ALA A 2 -5.10 -20.47 24.83
N SER A 3 -4.22 -21.46 24.97
CA SER A 3 -2.90 -21.49 24.29
C SER A 3 -3.02 -21.67 22.77
N ALA A 4 -3.92 -22.55 22.29
CA ALA A 4 -4.18 -22.72 20.86
C ALA A 4 -4.82 -21.48 20.22
N PHE A 5 -5.66 -20.77 20.99
CA PHE A 5 -6.26 -19.51 20.56
C PHE A 5 -5.20 -18.40 20.43
N LEU A 6 -4.26 -18.32 21.38
CA LEU A 6 -3.13 -17.38 21.33
C LEU A 6 -2.22 -17.66 20.12
N LEU A 7 -1.98 -18.94 19.83
CA LEU A 7 -1.16 -19.37 18.70
C LEU A 7 -1.82 -19.07 17.36
N HIS A 8 -3.14 -19.28 17.24
CA HIS A 8 -3.92 -18.88 16.05
C HIS A 8 -3.99 -17.36 15.88
N LEU A 9 -4.10 -16.61 16.98
CA LEU A 9 -4.05 -15.15 16.96
C LEU A 9 -2.70 -14.65 16.43
N LEU A 10 -1.59 -15.21 16.94
CA LEU A 10 -0.23 -14.92 16.48
C LEU A 10 -0.02 -15.32 15.00
N LEU A 11 -0.62 -16.42 14.55
CA LEU A 11 -0.57 -16.85 13.15
C LEU A 11 -1.36 -15.89 12.23
N ILE A 12 -2.51 -15.40 12.69
CA ILE A 12 -3.31 -14.38 11.97
C ILE A 12 -2.57 -13.04 11.95
N PHE A 13 -1.87 -12.66 13.03
CA PHE A 13 -0.97 -11.49 13.06
C PHE A 13 0.17 -11.59 12.04
N TYR A 14 0.68 -12.80 11.78
CA TYR A 14 1.72 -13.04 10.77
C TYR A 14 1.17 -12.93 9.33
N LEU A 15 -0.12 -13.21 9.12
CA LEU A 15 -0.75 -13.27 7.80
C LEU A 15 -1.31 -11.92 7.29
N ILE A 16 -1.39 -10.87 8.13
CA ILE A 16 -1.90 -9.54 7.72
C ILE A 16 -0.74 -8.58 7.36
N SER A 17 0.39 -9.11 6.88
CA SER A 17 1.47 -8.30 6.32
C SER A 17 1.11 -7.83 4.90
N ALA A 18 0.28 -6.78 4.81
CA ALA A 18 0.17 -5.97 3.61
C ALA A 18 1.03 -4.72 3.83
N CYS A 19 2.32 -4.88 3.55
CA CYS A 19 3.33 -3.84 3.63
C CYS A 19 3.15 -2.86 2.46
N MET A 20 2.60 -1.67 2.74
CA MET A 20 2.82 -0.52 1.88
C MET A 20 4.21 0.05 2.18
N ALA A 21 5.25 -0.68 1.79
CA ALA A 21 6.57 -0.06 1.59
C ALA A 21 6.49 0.89 0.41
N GLU A 22 7.08 2.08 0.51
CA GLU A 22 7.11 3.08 -0.57
C GLU A 22 8.44 3.08 -1.33
N ILE A 23 9.44 2.38 -0.78
CA ILE A 23 10.61 1.88 -1.51
C ILE A 23 10.43 0.38 -1.69
N LYS A 24 10.56 -0.11 -2.93
CA LYS A 24 10.35 -1.52 -3.27
C LYS A 24 11.63 -2.15 -3.78
N ASP A 25 12.05 -3.22 -3.12
CA ASP A 25 13.02 -4.18 -3.62
C ASP A 25 12.27 -5.44 -4.08
N LEU A 26 12.18 -5.64 -5.40
CA LEU A 26 11.53 -6.79 -6.00
C LEU A 26 12.53 -7.64 -6.76
N LYS A 27 12.59 -8.92 -6.41
CA LYS A 27 13.34 -9.92 -7.18
C LYS A 27 12.38 -10.73 -8.05
N ILE A 28 12.53 -10.59 -9.36
CA ILE A 28 11.78 -11.33 -10.37
C ILE A 28 12.65 -12.48 -10.85
N THR A 29 12.09 -13.69 -10.92
CA THR A 29 12.81 -14.89 -11.37
C THR A 29 11.99 -15.64 -12.41
N THR A 30 12.51 -15.75 -13.62
CA THR A 30 11.95 -16.56 -14.71
C THR A 30 10.47 -16.26 -14.98
N ASP A 31 10.10 -14.97 -14.94
CA ASP A 31 8.72 -14.50 -15.08
C ASP A 31 8.39 -14.26 -16.57
N SER A 32 7.24 -14.74 -17.02
CA SER A 32 6.76 -14.64 -18.40
C SER A 32 5.55 -13.72 -18.57
N ARG A 33 5.17 -12.97 -17.53
CA ARG A 33 4.02 -12.06 -17.61
C ARG A 33 4.32 -10.91 -18.59
N PRO A 34 3.35 -10.55 -19.45
CA PRO A 34 3.54 -9.47 -20.43
C PRO A 34 3.62 -8.09 -19.78
N VAL A 35 2.99 -7.90 -18.62
CA VAL A 35 3.03 -6.66 -17.86
C VAL A 35 3.12 -6.98 -16.36
N ILE A 36 3.99 -6.28 -15.65
CA ILE A 36 4.16 -6.38 -14.19
C ILE A 36 4.01 -4.98 -13.60
N LEU A 37 3.04 -4.80 -12.69
CA LEU A 37 2.88 -3.58 -11.90
C LEU A 37 3.84 -3.60 -10.71
N PHE A 38 4.59 -2.52 -10.52
CA PHE A 38 5.45 -2.33 -9.35
C PHE A 38 4.72 -1.53 -8.28
N GLU A 39 4.34 -0.31 -8.63
CA GLU A 39 3.81 0.64 -7.66
C GLU A 39 3.01 1.75 -8.34
N LYS A 40 2.09 2.32 -7.59
CA LYS A 40 1.27 3.47 -7.96
C LYS A 40 1.60 4.63 -7.04
N PHE A 41 1.89 5.80 -7.60
CA PHE A 41 2.30 6.97 -6.83
C PHE A 41 1.75 8.27 -7.45
N GLY A 42 1.29 9.18 -6.59
CA GLY A 42 0.82 10.51 -6.95
C GLY A 42 1.95 11.52 -6.95
N PHE A 43 2.25 12.09 -8.11
CA PHE A 43 3.36 13.02 -8.30
C PHE A 43 2.92 14.49 -8.26
N THR A 44 3.80 15.32 -7.74
CA THR A 44 3.79 16.77 -7.89
C THR A 44 4.68 17.18 -9.08
N PRO A 45 4.72 18.47 -9.49
CA PRO A 45 5.67 18.93 -10.52
C PRO A 45 7.16 18.81 -10.14
N ARG A 46 7.45 18.39 -8.90
CA ARG A 46 8.78 18.11 -8.37
C ARG A 46 8.95 16.61 -8.05
N GLY A 47 8.23 15.76 -8.77
CA GLY A 47 8.28 14.31 -8.62
C GLY A 47 9.52 13.69 -9.25
N PHE A 48 9.99 12.59 -8.66
CA PHE A 48 11.11 11.78 -9.15
C PHE A 48 10.80 10.30 -9.05
N VAL A 49 11.25 9.56 -10.05
CA VAL A 49 11.21 8.09 -10.09
C VAL A 49 12.64 7.60 -10.27
N ASP A 50 13.20 7.00 -9.22
CA ASP A 50 14.53 6.43 -9.23
C ASP A 50 14.37 4.91 -9.44
N ILE A 51 14.99 4.38 -10.50
CA ILE A 51 14.93 2.96 -10.83
C ILE A 51 16.35 2.42 -10.97
N ALA A 52 16.66 1.40 -10.18
CA ALA A 52 17.87 0.62 -10.30
C ALA A 52 17.52 -0.84 -10.59
N VAL A 53 18.12 -1.39 -11.63
CA VAL A 53 17.95 -2.79 -12.03
C VAL A 53 19.32 -3.46 -12.06
N SER A 54 19.43 -4.64 -11.47
CA SER A 54 20.62 -5.47 -11.47
C SER A 54 20.29 -6.91 -11.86
N ASP A 55 21.35 -7.66 -12.20
CA ASP A 55 21.27 -9.10 -12.48
C ASP A 55 20.26 -9.44 -13.59
N VAL A 56 20.16 -8.58 -14.60
CA VAL A 56 19.21 -8.77 -15.69
C VAL A 56 19.63 -9.92 -16.58
N TYR A 57 18.77 -10.93 -16.62
CA TYR A 57 18.84 -12.07 -17.52
C TYR A 57 17.48 -12.27 -18.17
N PHE A 58 17.47 -12.46 -19.49
CA PHE A 58 16.25 -12.82 -20.20
C PHE A 58 16.54 -13.90 -21.24
N SER A 59 15.58 -14.79 -21.43
CA SER A 59 15.65 -15.89 -22.39
C SER A 59 14.36 -15.92 -23.21
N SER A 60 14.44 -16.20 -24.50
CA SER A 60 13.28 -16.40 -25.38
C SER A 60 13.46 -17.68 -26.19
N SER A 61 12.35 -18.30 -26.59
CA SER A 61 12.36 -19.40 -27.57
C SER A 61 12.81 -18.95 -28.97
N VAL A 62 12.83 -17.63 -29.24
CA VAL A 62 13.27 -17.05 -30.51
C VAL A 62 14.79 -16.89 -30.50
N PRO A 63 15.50 -17.23 -31.59
CA PRO A 63 16.96 -17.26 -31.64
C PRO A 63 17.67 -15.90 -31.51
N LEU A 64 16.94 -14.77 -31.48
CA LEU A 64 17.50 -13.45 -31.18
C LEU A 64 16.41 -12.51 -30.62
N PRO A 65 16.18 -12.48 -29.30
CA PRO A 65 15.19 -11.59 -28.71
C PRO A 65 15.68 -10.14 -28.77
N ASP A 66 14.81 -9.23 -29.25
CA ASP A 66 15.10 -7.80 -29.33
C ASP A 66 14.96 -7.16 -27.93
N PRO A 67 16.04 -6.61 -27.35
CA PRO A 67 16.00 -5.99 -26.02
C PRO A 67 15.10 -4.74 -25.95
N SER A 68 14.74 -4.13 -27.08
CA SER A 68 13.85 -2.97 -27.11
C SER A 68 12.38 -3.32 -26.78
N LEU A 69 12.03 -4.61 -26.83
CA LEU A 69 10.69 -5.11 -26.52
C LEU A 69 10.44 -5.33 -25.02
N LEU A 70 11.47 -5.12 -24.18
CA LEU A 70 11.37 -5.21 -22.74
C LEU A 70 11.76 -3.87 -22.13
N GLY A 71 10.97 -3.37 -21.18
CA GLY A 71 11.25 -2.04 -20.62
C GLY A 71 10.28 -1.58 -19.56
N PHE A 72 10.65 -0.48 -18.91
CA PHE A 72 9.86 0.17 -17.88
C PHE A 72 9.15 1.38 -18.46
N PHE A 73 7.91 1.60 -18.02
CA PHE A 73 7.10 2.74 -18.44
C PHE A 73 6.19 3.20 -17.30
N LEU A 74 5.82 4.48 -17.36
CA LEU A 74 4.79 5.07 -16.52
C LEU A 74 3.49 5.17 -17.31
N LEU A 75 2.39 4.92 -16.62
CA LEU A 75 1.05 5.08 -17.16
C LEU A 75 0.21 5.85 -16.15
N SER A 76 -0.41 6.94 -16.58
CA SER A 76 -1.38 7.64 -15.74
C SER A 76 -2.69 6.87 -15.69
N ASP A 77 -3.38 6.96 -14.57
CA ASP A 77 -4.69 6.32 -14.38
C ASP A 77 -5.73 6.78 -15.41
N GLU A 78 -5.70 8.05 -15.83
CA GLU A 78 -6.59 8.60 -16.87
C GLU A 78 -6.41 7.89 -18.21
N ASN A 79 -5.17 7.53 -18.54
CA ASN A 79 -4.80 6.91 -19.80
C ASN A 79 -4.85 5.38 -19.78
N LEU A 80 -5.10 4.76 -18.62
CA LEU A 80 -5.02 3.30 -18.43
C LEU A 80 -5.93 2.53 -19.41
N ILE A 81 -7.20 2.94 -19.50
CA ILE A 81 -8.17 2.29 -20.37
C ILE A 81 -7.80 2.45 -21.84
N GLN A 82 -7.33 3.64 -22.24
CA GLN A 82 -6.95 3.92 -23.62
C GLN A 82 -5.69 3.16 -24.03
N ALA A 83 -4.70 3.06 -23.14
CA ALA A 83 -3.48 2.30 -23.37
C ALA A 83 -3.76 0.80 -23.55
N ILE A 84 -4.62 0.22 -22.71
CA ILE A 84 -5.04 -1.20 -22.81
C ILE A 84 -5.88 -1.43 -24.07
N TYR A 85 -6.78 -0.51 -24.39
CA TYR A 85 -7.61 -0.62 -25.58
C TYR A 85 -6.78 -0.55 -26.86
N GLN A 86 -5.81 0.37 -26.94
CA GLN A 86 -4.93 0.48 -28.10
C GLN A 86 -4.01 -0.73 -28.26
N SER A 87 -3.49 -1.30 -27.16
CA SER A 87 -2.69 -2.53 -27.28
C SER A 87 -3.55 -3.72 -27.73
N GLN A 88 -4.83 -3.78 -27.34
CA GLN A 88 -5.73 -4.86 -27.78
C GLN A 88 -6.30 -4.66 -29.19
N GLN A 89 -6.38 -3.42 -29.68
CA GLN A 89 -6.98 -3.07 -30.97
C GLN A 89 -5.96 -2.62 -32.01
N GLU A 90 -4.93 -3.41 -32.30
CA GLU A 90 -4.33 -3.25 -33.63
C GLU A 90 -5.42 -3.54 -34.69
N VAL A 91 -6.04 -2.47 -35.18
CA VAL A 91 -6.87 -2.45 -36.37
C VAL A 91 -6.01 -3.05 -37.48
N PRO A 92 -6.47 -4.08 -38.22
CA PRO A 92 -5.73 -4.60 -39.36
C PRO A 92 -5.46 -3.45 -40.31
N ASN A 93 -4.20 -3.01 -40.40
CA ASN A 93 -3.81 -2.01 -41.36
C ASN A 93 -4.08 -2.62 -42.76
N PRO A 94 -4.92 -2.01 -43.62
CA PRO A 94 -5.27 -2.60 -44.93
C PRO A 94 -4.06 -2.77 -45.86
N ASN A 95 -2.93 -2.13 -45.52
CA ASN A 95 -1.65 -2.26 -46.18
C ASN A 95 -0.59 -2.70 -45.16
N PRO A 96 -0.26 -4.00 -45.05
CA PRO A 96 0.89 -4.41 -44.27
C PRO A 96 2.14 -3.86 -44.97
N ASN A 97 2.84 -2.93 -44.32
CA ASN A 97 4.22 -2.66 -44.69
C ASN A 97 5.00 -3.96 -44.45
N PRO A 98 5.70 -4.54 -45.45
CA PRO A 98 6.38 -5.83 -45.35
C PRO A 98 7.67 -5.78 -44.51
N LYS A 99 7.74 -4.88 -43.51
CA LYS A 99 8.87 -4.66 -42.60
C LYS A 99 8.51 -4.83 -41.12
N SER A 100 7.38 -5.45 -40.79
CA SER A 100 7.15 -5.89 -39.41
C SER A 100 8.02 -7.12 -39.13
N ASN A 101 8.97 -6.98 -38.22
CA ASN A 101 9.82 -8.08 -37.74
C ASN A 101 8.90 -9.21 -37.21
N PRO A 102 9.02 -10.46 -37.70
CA PRO A 102 8.14 -11.58 -37.31
C PRO A 102 8.24 -11.97 -35.82
N ASN A 103 9.13 -11.34 -35.06
CA ASN A 103 9.39 -11.60 -33.64
C ASN A 103 8.71 -10.59 -32.68
N ILE A 104 7.89 -9.67 -33.20
CA ILE A 104 7.18 -8.65 -32.41
C ILE A 104 5.77 -9.14 -32.11
N ASP A 105 5.34 -9.08 -30.85
CA ASP A 105 3.92 -9.14 -30.52
C ASP A 105 3.26 -7.85 -31.05
N PRO A 106 2.28 -7.94 -31.97
CA PRO A 106 1.56 -6.77 -32.50
C PRO A 106 1.00 -5.86 -31.39
N SER A 107 0.74 -6.39 -30.20
CA SER A 107 0.10 -5.66 -29.08
C SER A 107 1.06 -5.00 -28.07
N CYS A 108 2.30 -4.64 -28.45
CA CYS A 108 3.26 -4.13 -27.46
C CYS A 108 2.88 -2.76 -26.88
N VAL A 109 2.60 -2.74 -25.57
CA VAL A 109 2.20 -1.54 -24.82
C VAL A 109 3.27 -0.43 -24.82
N LEU A 110 4.56 -0.79 -24.95
CA LEU A 110 5.67 0.18 -25.00
C LEU A 110 5.60 1.14 -26.20
N SER A 111 4.91 0.74 -27.27
CA SER A 111 4.73 1.55 -28.48
C SER A 111 3.54 2.51 -28.41
N SER A 112 2.71 2.40 -27.36
CA SER A 112 1.51 3.22 -27.21
C SER A 112 1.85 4.69 -26.93
N SER A 113 1.13 5.62 -27.56
CA SER A 113 1.28 7.06 -27.30
C SER A 113 0.75 7.49 -25.93
N TYR A 114 0.00 6.61 -25.25
CA TYR A 114 -0.59 6.86 -23.94
C TYR A 114 0.34 6.48 -22.78
N VAL A 115 1.42 5.75 -23.06
CA VAL A 115 2.43 5.43 -22.05
C VAL A 115 3.63 6.36 -22.15
N ARG A 116 4.28 6.60 -21.02
CA ARG A 116 5.55 7.30 -20.96
C ARG A 116 6.68 6.28 -20.75
N PRO A 117 7.35 5.83 -21.82
CA PRO A 117 8.48 4.90 -21.68
C PRO A 117 9.61 5.57 -20.90
N LEU A 118 10.23 4.83 -19.98
CA LEU A 118 11.36 5.30 -19.18
C LEU A 118 12.68 4.83 -19.81
N PHE A 119 12.87 3.51 -19.88
CA PHE A 119 14.02 2.88 -20.52
C PHE A 119 13.68 1.45 -20.95
N THR A 120 14.49 0.92 -21.86
CA THR A 120 14.35 -0.44 -22.39
C THR A 120 15.58 -1.28 -22.05
N PHE A 121 15.52 -2.59 -22.28
CA PHE A 121 16.68 -3.46 -22.04
C PHE A 121 17.83 -3.21 -23.01
N ARG A 122 17.61 -2.44 -24.08
CA ARG A 122 18.67 -1.93 -24.95
C ARG A 122 19.60 -0.94 -24.24
N ASP A 123 19.07 -0.22 -23.25
CA ASP A 123 19.78 0.84 -22.52
C ASP A 123 20.57 0.28 -21.33
N LEU A 124 20.49 -1.03 -21.08
CA LEU A 124 21.29 -1.69 -20.06
C LEU A 124 22.77 -1.61 -20.42
N SER A 125 23.60 -1.42 -19.39
CA SER A 125 25.06 -1.47 -19.53
C SER A 125 25.45 -2.83 -20.14
N GLN A 126 26.24 -2.85 -21.22
CA GLN A 126 26.66 -4.08 -21.92
C GLN A 126 27.42 -5.04 -20.96
N PRO A 127 27.38 -6.38 -21.19
CA PRO A 127 27.81 -7.34 -20.19
C PRO A 127 29.34 -7.39 -19.99
N PRO A 128 29.84 -7.67 -18.77
CA PRO A 128 29.18 -7.60 -17.45
C PRO A 128 29.65 -6.40 -16.61
N PRO A 129 28.74 -5.72 -15.85
CA PRO A 129 27.38 -6.15 -15.48
C PRO A 129 26.21 -5.45 -16.21
N ASN A 130 25.18 -6.22 -16.56
CA ASN A 130 23.87 -5.79 -17.11
C ASN A 130 23.01 -5.10 -16.05
N SER A 131 23.40 -3.90 -15.66
CA SER A 131 22.65 -3.06 -14.72
C SER A 131 22.27 -1.72 -15.35
N TYR A 132 21.28 -1.09 -14.75
CA TYR A 132 20.85 0.25 -15.10
C TYR A 132 20.43 0.97 -13.83
N ASN A 133 20.84 2.24 -13.69
CA ASN A 133 20.48 3.08 -12.56
C ASN A 133 20.26 4.50 -13.09
N HIS A 134 19.03 4.98 -13.01
CA HIS A 134 18.70 6.31 -13.49
C HIS A 134 17.49 6.91 -12.75
N SER A 135 17.54 8.24 -12.62
CA SER A 135 16.51 9.07 -11.98
C SER A 135 15.71 9.83 -13.04
N PHE A 136 14.40 9.65 -13.05
CA PHE A 136 13.50 10.29 -14.01
C PHE A 136 12.67 11.38 -13.33
N ARG A 137 12.72 12.60 -13.86
CA ARG A 137 11.92 13.71 -13.34
C ARG A 137 10.51 13.71 -13.93
N ILE A 138 9.52 13.85 -13.04
CA ILE A 138 8.10 13.96 -13.37
C ILE A 138 7.66 15.42 -13.17
N THR A 139 7.28 16.07 -14.27
CA THR A 139 6.88 17.49 -14.29
C THR A 139 5.37 17.68 -14.33
N GLN A 140 4.64 16.71 -14.88
CA GLN A 140 3.18 16.71 -14.93
C GLN A 140 2.63 16.07 -13.65
N PRO A 141 1.85 16.80 -12.84
CA PRO A 141 1.26 16.23 -11.64
C PRO A 141 0.09 15.33 -12.01
N ASP A 142 0.22 14.04 -11.67
CA ASP A 142 -0.83 13.04 -11.85
C ASP A 142 -0.50 11.81 -10.98
N GLU A 143 -1.43 10.87 -10.91
CA GLU A 143 -1.21 9.55 -10.34
C GLU A 143 -0.72 8.59 -11.44
N TYR A 144 0.54 8.16 -11.31
CA TYR A 144 1.17 7.25 -12.25
C TYR A 144 1.43 5.90 -11.61
N SER A 145 1.23 4.86 -12.42
CA SER A 145 1.61 3.49 -12.11
C SER A 145 2.87 3.12 -12.90
N LEU A 146 3.89 2.58 -12.21
CA LEU A 146 5.10 2.05 -12.82
C LEU A 146 4.91 0.59 -13.21
N TYR A 147 5.15 0.32 -14.47
CA TYR A 147 5.05 -1.01 -15.04
C TYR A 147 6.36 -1.43 -15.70
N PHE A 148 6.56 -2.73 -15.73
CA PHE A 148 7.47 -3.39 -16.66
C PHE A 148 6.65 -4.10 -17.74
N ALA A 149 6.99 -3.88 -19.00
CA ALA A 149 6.44 -4.63 -20.12
C ALA A 149 7.45 -5.65 -20.63
N ASN A 150 6.92 -6.82 -20.97
CA ASN A 150 7.59 -7.86 -21.70
C ASN A 150 6.78 -8.19 -22.96
N CYS A 151 7.15 -7.56 -24.08
CA CYS A 151 6.51 -7.78 -25.37
C CYS A 151 7.23 -8.83 -26.24
N ALA A 152 8.30 -9.44 -25.73
CA ALA A 152 9.04 -10.45 -26.48
C ALA A 152 8.32 -11.80 -26.40
N ILE A 153 8.09 -12.43 -27.55
CA ILE A 153 7.39 -13.71 -27.67
C ILE A 153 8.09 -14.80 -26.87
N GLU A 154 7.31 -15.56 -26.09
CA GLU A 154 7.77 -16.69 -25.26
C GLU A 154 9.03 -16.38 -24.44
N SER A 155 9.13 -15.15 -23.94
CA SER A 155 10.29 -14.70 -23.19
C SER A 155 10.06 -14.76 -21.68
N LYS A 156 11.15 -15.00 -20.95
CA LYS A 156 11.19 -15.05 -19.49
C LYS A 156 12.28 -14.12 -19.00
N VAL A 157 11.98 -13.34 -17.98
CA VAL A 157 12.91 -12.37 -17.38
C VAL A 157 13.23 -12.73 -15.93
N THR A 158 14.50 -12.53 -15.56
CA THR A 158 15.00 -12.57 -14.20
C THR A 158 15.75 -11.26 -13.96
N MET A 159 15.39 -10.53 -12.90
CA MET A 159 16.05 -9.29 -12.54
C MET A 159 15.77 -8.93 -11.08
N SER A 160 16.68 -8.19 -10.48
CA SER A 160 16.47 -7.51 -9.20
C SER A 160 16.19 -6.04 -9.48
N VAL A 161 15.07 -5.52 -8.99
CA VAL A 161 14.61 -4.16 -9.25
C VAL A 161 14.44 -3.44 -7.92
N HIS A 162 15.07 -2.29 -7.81
CA HIS A 162 14.92 -1.34 -6.72
C HIS A 162 14.24 -0.07 -7.27
N THR A 163 13.11 0.31 -6.70
CA THR A 163 12.35 1.49 -7.12
C THR A 163 12.09 2.41 -5.94
N GLU A 164 12.38 3.70 -6.14
CA GLU A 164 12.00 4.78 -5.21
C GLU A 164 11.15 5.81 -5.97
N MET A 165 9.98 6.15 -5.43
CA MET A 165 9.16 7.24 -5.94
C MET A 165 8.96 8.28 -4.85
N TYR A 166 9.25 9.54 -5.15
CA TYR A 166 9.11 10.61 -4.18
C TYR A 166 8.83 11.97 -4.81
N ASN A 167 8.28 12.85 -4.00
CA ASN A 167 8.12 14.26 -4.30
C ASN A 167 9.20 15.08 -3.58
N ALA A 168 9.94 15.92 -4.30
CA ALA A 168 10.92 16.80 -3.69
C ALA A 168 10.27 18.06 -3.11
N ARG A 169 10.48 18.30 -1.81
CA ARG A 169 10.02 19.50 -1.12
C ARG A 169 10.90 20.72 -1.43
N PRO A 170 10.44 21.95 -1.16
CA PRO A 170 11.24 23.16 -1.41
C PRO A 170 12.56 23.23 -0.65
N ASP A 171 12.67 22.52 0.47
CA ASP A 171 13.87 22.40 1.29
C ASP A 171 14.85 21.33 0.77
N GLY A 172 14.50 20.62 -0.31
CA GLY A 172 15.28 19.51 -0.86
C GLY A 172 15.04 18.17 -0.17
N SER A 173 14.17 18.09 0.85
CA SER A 173 13.83 16.81 1.47
C SER A 173 12.92 15.98 0.56
N ARG A 174 13.02 14.67 0.68
CA ARG A 174 12.18 13.72 -0.05
C ARG A 174 10.88 13.49 0.70
N ASP A 175 9.79 13.42 -0.05
CA ASP A 175 8.45 13.10 0.45
C ASP A 175 7.99 11.83 -0.27
N TYR A 176 8.17 10.71 0.42
CA TYR A 176 7.69 9.40 0.01
C TYR A 176 6.24 9.25 0.48
N LEU A 177 5.37 10.22 0.21
CA LEU A 177 3.94 10.02 0.29
C LEU A 177 3.35 10.54 -1.02
N SER A 178 2.55 9.69 -1.66
CA SER A 178 1.71 10.09 -2.78
C SER A 178 0.85 11.32 -2.39
N VAL A 179 0.58 12.21 -3.35
CA VAL A 179 -0.16 13.47 -3.13
C VAL A 179 -1.47 13.29 -2.36
N GLY A 180 -2.20 12.19 -2.59
CA GLY A 180 -3.45 11.89 -1.88
C GLY A 180 -3.29 11.57 -0.38
N TRP A 181 -2.07 11.25 0.05
CA TRP A 181 -1.76 10.74 1.38
C TRP A 181 -0.97 11.73 2.26
N ILE A 182 -0.46 12.82 1.70
CA ILE A 182 0.36 13.82 2.41
C ILE A 182 -0.30 14.35 3.70
N LEU A 183 -1.62 14.53 3.69
CA LEU A 183 -2.38 15.08 4.82
C LEU A 183 -2.78 14.02 5.87
N VAL A 184 -2.64 12.73 5.55
CA VAL A 184 -3.12 11.61 6.37
C VAL A 184 -2.48 11.57 7.76
N PRO A 185 -1.15 11.73 7.94
CA PRO A 185 -0.53 11.77 9.27
C PRO A 185 -1.15 12.87 10.16
N SER A 186 -1.33 14.07 9.61
CA SER A 186 -1.90 15.21 10.34
C SER A 186 -3.38 15.00 10.69
N ILE A 187 -4.16 14.39 9.79
CA ILE A 187 -5.55 14.03 10.05
C ILE A 187 -5.65 13.01 11.18
N TYR A 188 -4.82 11.97 11.17
CA TYR A 188 -4.80 10.98 12.27
C TYR A 188 -4.44 11.62 13.60
N PHE A 189 -3.45 12.50 13.62
CA PHE A 189 -3.06 13.24 14.83
C PHE A 189 -4.19 14.15 15.35
N LEU A 190 -4.86 14.90 14.46
CA LEU A 190 -6.01 15.73 14.84
C LEU A 190 -7.13 14.88 15.46
N PHE A 191 -7.48 13.76 14.82
CA PHE A 191 -8.49 12.86 15.37
C PHE A 191 -8.04 12.25 16.71
N ALA A 192 -6.76 11.95 16.89
CA ALA A 192 -6.24 11.47 18.17
C ALA A 192 -6.51 12.49 19.30
N ILE A 193 -6.28 13.79 19.04
CA ILE A 193 -6.59 14.87 20.00
C ILE A 193 -8.09 14.91 20.30
N VAL A 194 -8.94 14.88 19.28
CA VAL A 194 -10.42 14.92 19.46
C VAL A 194 -10.89 13.74 20.30
N TYR A 195 -10.41 12.52 20.01
CA TYR A 195 -10.75 11.33 20.80
C TYR A 195 -10.16 11.37 22.21
N ALA A 196 -9.00 12.00 22.42
CA ALA A 196 -8.43 12.19 23.75
C ALA A 196 -9.26 13.16 24.59
N VAL A 197 -9.80 14.23 23.99
CA VAL A 197 -10.75 15.13 24.66
C VAL A 197 -12.03 14.38 25.02
N PHE A 198 -12.58 13.58 24.10
CA PHE A 198 -13.75 12.75 24.41
C PHE A 198 -13.48 11.75 25.53
N LEU A 199 -12.30 11.11 25.53
CA LEU A 199 -11.89 10.23 26.62
C LEU A 199 -11.83 10.98 27.95
N GLY A 200 -11.23 12.17 28.00
CA GLY A 200 -11.16 13.00 29.20
C GLY A 200 -12.54 13.40 29.73
N VAL A 201 -13.42 13.87 28.85
CA VAL A 201 -14.82 14.19 29.19
C VAL A 201 -15.55 12.95 29.69
N TRP A 202 -15.42 11.82 29.00
CA TRP A 202 -16.05 10.56 29.38
C TRP A 202 -15.61 10.08 30.77
N ILE A 203 -14.30 10.10 31.02
CA ILE A 203 -13.71 9.74 32.32
C ILE A 203 -14.21 10.69 33.42
N TYR A 204 -14.23 12.00 33.17
CA TYR A 204 -14.72 12.98 34.13
C TYR A 204 -16.18 12.73 34.55
N PHE A 205 -17.07 12.51 33.57
CA PHE A 205 -18.48 12.22 33.86
C PHE A 205 -18.67 10.86 34.52
N SER A 206 -17.98 9.82 34.04
CA SER A 206 -18.13 8.45 34.52
C SER A 206 -17.52 8.23 35.91
N LEU A 207 -16.27 8.66 36.13
CA LEU A 207 -15.56 8.40 37.38
C LEU A 207 -15.82 9.46 38.45
N TRP A 208 -16.04 10.72 38.06
CA TRP A 208 -16.11 11.83 39.03
C TRP A 208 -17.54 12.22 39.36
N LYS A 209 -18.35 12.51 38.33
CA LYS A 209 -19.69 13.07 38.55
C LYS A 209 -20.73 12.00 38.88
N ASN A 210 -20.73 10.89 38.14
CA ASN A 210 -21.75 9.84 38.22
C ASN A 210 -21.17 8.46 38.58
N HIS A 211 -20.16 8.40 39.45
CA HIS A 211 -19.46 7.14 39.79
C HIS A 211 -20.41 6.04 40.31
N LEU A 212 -21.52 6.42 40.97
CA LEU A 212 -22.53 5.48 41.50
C LEU A 212 -23.35 4.81 40.39
N SER A 213 -23.45 5.41 39.20
CA SER A 213 -24.15 4.87 38.03
C SER A 213 -23.18 4.28 36.99
N ALA A 214 -21.87 4.36 37.24
CA ALA A 214 -20.84 3.90 36.32
C ALA A 214 -20.68 2.37 36.35
N HIS A 215 -21.50 1.68 35.54
CA HIS A 215 -21.39 0.23 35.34
C HIS A 215 -20.15 -0.19 34.53
N ARG A 216 -19.85 -1.50 34.52
CA ARG A 216 -18.70 -2.11 33.80
C ARG A 216 -18.61 -1.71 32.31
N ILE A 217 -19.74 -1.44 31.63
CA ILE A 217 -19.73 -0.93 30.25
C ILE A 217 -18.96 0.39 30.14
N HIS A 218 -19.15 1.33 31.07
CA HIS A 218 -18.52 2.65 30.99
C HIS A 218 -16.99 2.56 31.09
N GLN A 219 -16.48 1.59 31.85
CA GLN A 219 -15.05 1.29 31.96
C GLN A 219 -14.52 0.65 30.67
N ILE A 220 -15.25 -0.29 30.07
CA ILE A 220 -14.87 -0.92 28.80
C ILE A 220 -14.91 0.13 27.66
N MET A 221 -15.90 1.03 27.66
CA MET A 221 -15.99 2.14 26.70
C MET A 221 -14.84 3.13 26.85
N ALA A 222 -14.43 3.46 28.08
CA ALA A 222 -13.23 4.26 28.32
C ALA A 222 -11.97 3.55 27.78
N GLY A 223 -11.85 2.25 28.01
CA GLY A 223 -10.77 1.43 27.42
C GLY A 223 -10.77 1.44 25.89
N LEU A 224 -11.94 1.38 25.25
CA LEU A 224 -12.10 1.48 23.80
C LEU A 224 -11.64 2.84 23.28
N LEU A 225 -12.07 3.94 23.92
CA LEU A 225 -11.65 5.30 23.56
C LEU A 225 -10.13 5.46 23.71
N PHE A 226 -9.55 4.93 24.78
CA PHE A 226 -8.09 4.94 24.98
C PHE A 226 -7.35 4.15 23.89
N ALA A 227 -7.77 2.92 23.59
CA ALA A 227 -7.20 2.12 22.52
C ALA A 227 -7.34 2.82 21.15
N LYS A 228 -8.45 3.52 20.91
CA LYS A 228 -8.67 4.33 19.70
C LYS A 228 -7.67 5.48 19.58
N VAL A 229 -7.38 6.19 20.67
CA VAL A 229 -6.37 7.27 20.69
C VAL A 229 -4.98 6.71 20.38
N LEU A 230 -4.55 5.65 21.08
CA LEU A 230 -3.24 5.02 20.84
C LEU A 230 -3.08 4.53 19.40
N ASN A 231 -4.14 3.92 18.85
CA ASN A 231 -4.16 3.47 17.47
C ASN A 231 -3.97 4.63 16.48
N LEU A 232 -4.64 5.76 16.71
CA LEU A 232 -4.53 6.93 15.84
C LEU A 232 -3.15 7.59 15.93
N ILE A 233 -2.55 7.65 17.13
CA ILE A 233 -1.18 8.15 17.30
C ILE A 233 -0.19 7.27 16.56
N CYS A 234 -0.29 5.94 16.71
CA CYS A 234 0.60 5.03 16.01
C CYS A 234 0.41 5.09 14.49
N ALA A 235 -0.83 5.25 14.01
CA ALA A 235 -1.10 5.47 12.59
C ALA A 235 -0.49 6.77 12.07
N ALA A 236 -0.52 7.85 12.87
CA ALA A 236 0.08 9.13 12.51
C ALA A 236 1.61 9.03 12.43
N GLU A 237 2.23 8.41 13.43
CA GLU A 237 3.69 8.22 13.50
C GLU A 237 4.20 7.29 12.39
N ASP A 238 3.50 6.18 12.15
CA ASP A 238 3.85 5.24 11.07
C ASP A 238 3.84 5.92 9.70
N GLN A 239 2.75 6.64 9.38
CA GLN A 239 2.64 7.37 8.12
C GLN A 239 3.67 8.51 8.03
N HIS A 240 3.97 9.18 9.14
CA HIS A 240 5.04 10.19 9.17
C HIS A 240 6.43 9.57 8.96
N TYR A 241 6.66 8.38 9.50
CA TYR A 241 7.91 7.65 9.34
C TYR A 241 8.13 7.20 7.89
N ILE A 242 7.09 6.66 7.25
CA ILE A 242 7.12 6.30 5.82
C ILE A 242 7.40 7.55 4.98
N ARG A 243 6.72 8.66 5.26
CA ARG A 243 6.90 9.94 4.56
C ARG A 243 8.37 10.39 4.48
N VAL A 244 9.12 10.17 5.56
CA VAL A 244 10.50 10.66 5.70
C VAL A 244 11.53 9.62 5.26
N THR A 245 11.29 8.34 5.54
CA THR A 245 12.27 7.27 5.33
C THR A 245 12.00 6.39 4.11
N GLY A 246 10.77 6.40 3.60
CA GLY A 246 10.32 5.52 2.51
C GLY A 246 10.12 4.05 2.90
N THR A 247 10.38 3.69 4.16
CA THR A 247 10.30 2.30 4.65
C THR A 247 9.37 2.19 5.86
N PRO A 248 8.60 1.09 6.02
CA PRO A 248 7.64 0.95 7.12
C PRO A 248 8.24 0.37 8.43
N HIS A 249 9.56 0.13 8.48
CA HIS A 249 10.18 -0.77 9.47
C HIS A 249 10.13 -0.34 10.96
N GLY A 250 9.71 0.88 11.30
CA GLY A 250 9.87 1.42 12.66
C GLY A 250 8.73 1.13 13.65
N TRP A 251 7.47 1.10 13.18
CA TRP A 251 6.29 1.17 14.06
C TRP A 251 5.16 0.19 13.74
N ASP A 252 5.31 -0.59 12.68
CA ASP A 252 4.35 -1.61 12.24
C ASP A 252 3.79 -2.44 13.40
N VAL A 253 4.68 -3.01 14.24
CA VAL A 253 4.29 -3.89 15.34
C VAL A 253 3.33 -3.20 16.32
N LEU A 254 3.60 -1.94 16.66
CA LEU A 254 2.81 -1.19 17.63
C LEU A 254 1.47 -0.74 17.02
N PHE A 255 1.49 -0.31 15.75
CA PHE A 255 0.29 0.00 14.99
C PHE A 255 -0.65 -1.21 14.93
N TYR A 256 -0.15 -2.38 14.52
CA TYR A 256 -0.97 -3.59 14.45
C TYR A 256 -1.48 -4.05 15.81
N LEU A 257 -0.67 -3.94 16.87
CA LEU A 257 -1.08 -4.28 18.24
C LEU A 257 -2.28 -3.43 18.68
N PHE A 258 -2.20 -2.11 18.52
CA PHE A 258 -3.29 -1.23 18.95
C PHE A 258 -4.52 -1.31 18.03
N GLN A 259 -4.32 -1.52 16.73
CA GLN A 259 -5.40 -1.76 15.77
C GLN A 259 -6.21 -3.00 16.17
N PHE A 260 -5.51 -4.08 16.52
CA PHE A 260 -6.11 -5.30 17.02
C PHE A 260 -6.83 -5.09 18.35
N LEU A 261 -6.18 -4.48 19.34
CA LEU A 261 -6.77 -4.23 20.65
C LEU A 261 -8.05 -3.38 20.54
N LYS A 262 -8.02 -2.34 19.69
CA LYS A 262 -9.20 -1.53 19.35
C LYS A 262 -10.31 -2.40 18.76
N GLY A 263 -9.99 -3.30 17.84
CA GLY A 263 -10.95 -4.22 17.22
C GLY A 263 -11.64 -5.14 18.23
N VAL A 264 -10.86 -5.80 19.09
CA VAL A 264 -11.38 -6.70 20.14
C VAL A 264 -12.25 -5.94 21.15
N LEU A 265 -11.82 -4.77 21.60
CA LEU A 265 -12.58 -3.96 22.54
C LEU A 265 -13.91 -3.49 21.92
N LEU A 266 -13.90 -3.06 20.66
CA LEU A 266 -15.11 -2.67 19.94
C LEU A 266 -16.10 -3.84 19.80
N PHE A 267 -15.60 -5.00 19.42
CA PHE A 267 -16.45 -6.20 19.33
C PHE A 267 -17.03 -6.58 20.69
N THR A 268 -16.22 -6.52 21.74
CA THR A 268 -16.64 -6.80 23.12
C THR A 268 -17.77 -5.86 23.54
N VAL A 269 -17.64 -4.55 23.29
CA VAL A 269 -18.70 -3.57 23.60
C VAL A 269 -20.00 -3.87 22.85
N ILE A 270 -19.93 -4.17 21.55
CA ILE A 270 -21.12 -4.50 20.74
C ILE A 270 -21.83 -5.73 21.31
N VAL A 271 -21.09 -6.79 21.64
CA VAL A 271 -21.66 -8.02 22.23
C VAL A 271 -22.28 -7.72 23.59
N LEU A 272 -21.62 -6.96 24.47
CA LEU A 272 -22.17 -6.62 25.79
C LEU A 272 -23.46 -5.78 25.72
N ILE A 273 -23.55 -4.88 24.74
CA ILE A 273 -24.77 -4.09 24.50
C ILE A 273 -25.86 -4.99 23.89
N GLY A 274 -25.54 -5.74 22.83
CA GLY A 274 -26.50 -6.57 22.10
C GLY A 274 -27.05 -7.75 22.90
N THR A 275 -26.24 -8.34 23.79
CA THR A 275 -26.70 -9.38 24.72
C THR A 275 -27.43 -8.83 25.94
N GLY A 276 -27.45 -7.50 26.12
CA GLY A 276 -28.06 -6.84 27.26
C GLY A 276 -27.44 -7.19 28.61
N TRP A 277 -26.34 -7.95 28.65
CA TRP A 277 -25.80 -8.57 29.87
C TRP A 277 -25.48 -7.58 30.97
N SER A 278 -25.01 -6.38 30.62
CA SER A 278 -24.70 -5.35 31.61
C SER A 278 -25.92 -4.58 32.12
N PHE A 279 -27.05 -4.60 31.40
CA PHE A 279 -28.32 -4.06 31.89
C PHE A 279 -29.14 -5.13 32.61
N LEU A 280 -29.20 -6.36 32.08
CA LEU A 280 -30.06 -7.42 32.57
C LEU A 280 -29.59 -8.02 33.91
N LYS A 281 -28.28 -8.14 34.11
CA LYS A 281 -27.70 -8.78 35.31
C LYS A 281 -28.05 -8.06 36.64
N PRO A 282 -27.93 -6.73 36.78
CA PRO A 282 -28.35 -6.05 38.01
C PRO A 282 -29.87 -6.12 38.26
N PHE A 283 -30.70 -6.07 37.21
CA PHE A 283 -32.18 -6.19 37.34
C PHE A 283 -32.63 -7.59 37.82
N LEU A 284 -31.99 -8.65 37.34
CA LEU A 284 -32.28 -10.02 37.80
C LEU A 284 -31.90 -10.20 39.28
N GLN A 285 -30.75 -9.66 39.70
CA GLN A 285 -30.31 -9.70 41.10
C GLN A 285 -31.24 -8.94 42.05
N GLU A 286 -31.81 -7.81 41.63
CA GLU A 286 -32.81 -7.08 42.42
C GLU A 286 -34.15 -7.81 42.50
N ARG A 287 -34.58 -8.49 41.42
CA ARG A 287 -35.80 -9.30 41.44
C ARG A 287 -35.68 -10.50 42.37
N GLU A 288 -34.56 -11.23 42.30
CA GLU A 288 -34.32 -12.39 43.15
C GLU A 288 -34.27 -12.03 44.64
N LYS A 289 -33.72 -10.86 44.99
CA LYS A 289 -33.70 -10.33 46.36
C LYS A 289 -35.06 -9.83 46.89
N LYS A 290 -36.02 -9.50 46.02
CA LYS A 290 -37.38 -9.09 46.44
C LYS A 290 -38.35 -10.26 46.58
N SER A 291 -38.01 -11.41 46.00
CA SER A 291 -38.80 -12.65 46.08
C SER A 291 -38.36 -13.60 47.20
N LEU A 292 -37.33 -13.24 47.95
CA LEU A 292 -36.83 -13.89 49.18
C LEU A 292 -37.17 -13.00 50.37
#